data_AF-A0A855GIE4-F1
#
_entry.id   AF-A0A855GIE4-F1
#
_cell.length_a   1.000
_cell.length_b   1.000
_cell.length_c   1.000
_cell.angle_alpha   90.00
_cell.angle_beta   90.00
_cell.angle_gamma   90.00
#
_symmetry.space_group_name_H-M   'P 1'
#
loop_
_entity.id
_entity.type
_entity.pdbx_description
1 polymer ?
#
loop_
_entity_poly.entity_id
_entity_poly.type
_entity_poly.pdbx_seq_one_letter_code
_entity_poly.pdbx_strand_id
1 'polypeptide(L)'
;MTNEVKVLITQYVEEKGVLKDDSKKEVVIKAMRPYQFFAITKVLKTLINELNADENINGALVGLFDTVEEDMDTKDLLSALSAQFVKDSAGSIGLLLEVAPESALELISILSEVHPEQLKLQEMDTFFDVVDAIAEVNDLAKVVERVKKSTKSFQKSLKWGEKVTQATLSPVN
;
A
#
# COMPACT_ATOMS: atom_id res chain seq x y z
N MET A 1 -12.96 -4.93 17.27
CA MET A 1 -11.61 -5.34 17.69
C MET A 1 -10.65 -4.55 16.83
N THR A 2 -9.81 -3.73 17.42
CA THR A 2 -8.70 -3.08 16.71
C THR A 2 -7.68 -4.19 16.47
N ASN A 3 -7.47 -4.60 15.22
CA ASN A 3 -6.40 -5.52 14.88
C ASN A 3 -5.10 -4.73 15.05
N GLU A 4 -4.32 -5.05 16.07
CA GLU A 4 -2.98 -4.50 16.30
C GLU A 4 -2.07 -5.68 16.60
N VAL A 5 -0.89 -5.70 16.00
CA VAL A 5 0.14 -6.71 16.24
C VAL A 5 1.39 -6.01 16.75
N LYS A 6 2.04 -6.61 17.74
CA LYS A 6 3.25 -6.07 18.35
C LYS A 6 4.45 -6.83 17.81
N VAL A 7 5.44 -6.10 17.33
CA VAL A 7 6.71 -6.65 16.85
C VAL A 7 7.84 -6.00 17.62
N LEU A 8 8.81 -6.80 18.07
CA LEU A 8 9.97 -6.33 18.80
C LEU A 8 11.12 -6.09 17.82
N ILE A 9 11.46 -4.82 17.58
CA ILE A 9 12.58 -4.45 16.70
C ILE A 9 13.82 -4.07 17.52
N THR A 10 15.00 -4.19 16.93
CA THR A 10 16.20 -3.55 17.46
C THR A 10 16.21 -2.08 17.06
N GLN A 11 16.32 -1.18 18.02
CA GLN A 11 16.54 0.23 17.74
C GLN A 11 18.04 0.48 17.60
N TYR A 12 18.43 1.07 16.49
CA TYR A 12 19.80 1.48 16.22
C TYR A 12 19.94 2.99 16.32
N VAL A 13 21.01 3.44 16.96
CA VAL A 13 21.37 4.87 17.03
C VAL A 13 22.75 5.07 16.45
N GLU A 14 22.91 6.18 15.74
CA GLU A 14 24.21 6.59 15.23
C GLU A 14 24.88 7.52 16.25
N GLU A 15 25.96 7.05 16.87
CA GLU A 15 26.77 7.86 17.77
C GLU A 15 28.16 8.05 17.19
N LYS A 16 28.48 9.29 16.82
CA LYS A 16 29.78 9.68 16.26
C LYS A 16 30.17 8.87 15.01
N GLY A 17 29.20 8.59 14.14
CA GLY A 17 29.43 7.82 12.90
C GLY A 17 29.53 6.31 13.09
N VAL A 18 29.27 5.80 14.31
CA VAL A 18 29.23 4.37 14.59
C VAL A 18 27.79 3.98 14.89
N LEU A 19 27.29 3.00 14.15
CA LEU A 19 26.00 2.38 14.42
C LEU A 19 26.10 1.54 15.69
N LYS A 20 25.15 1.74 16.62
CA LYS A 20 25.05 0.96 17.84
C LYS A 20 23.64 0.45 18.04
N ASP A 21 23.55 -0.81 18.45
CA ASP A 21 22.37 -1.41 19.06
C ASP A 21 22.09 -0.65 20.36
N ASP A 22 21.02 0.13 20.38
CA ASP A 22 20.61 0.92 21.54
C ASP A 22 19.77 0.07 22.50
N SER A 23 18.67 -0.49 21.98
CA SER A 23 17.72 -1.26 22.77
C SER A 23 16.74 -2.06 21.90
N LYS A 24 15.98 -2.96 22.51
CA LYS A 24 14.80 -3.56 21.87
C LYS A 24 13.60 -2.63 22.08
N LYS A 25 12.89 -2.31 21.00
CA LYS A 25 11.71 -1.46 20.99
C LYS A 25 10.50 -2.24 20.48
N GLU A 26 9.42 -2.22 21.24
CA GLU A 26 8.13 -2.73 20.77
C GLU A 26 7.48 -1.71 19.83
N VAL A 27 7.20 -2.13 18.61
CA VAL A 27 6.42 -1.37 17.64
C VAL A 27 5.05 -2.01 17.51
N VAL A 28 4.01 -1.18 17.53
CA VAL A 28 2.63 -1.62 17.37
C VAL A 28 2.21 -1.35 15.93
N ILE A 29 2.07 -2.42 15.16
CA ILE A 29 1.53 -2.39 13.80
C ILE A 29 0.02 -2.25 13.89
N LYS A 30 -0.53 -1.23 13.22
CA LYS A 30 -1.94 -0.83 13.31
C LYS A 30 -2.59 -0.84 11.95
N ALA A 31 -3.93 -0.89 11.97
CA ALA A 31 -4.72 -0.75 10.76
C ALA A 31 -4.39 0.58 10.05
N MET A 32 -4.20 0.49 8.74
CA MET A 32 -3.80 1.57 7.86
C MET A 32 -4.77 2.74 7.95
N ARG A 33 -4.21 3.94 8.11
CA ARG A 33 -4.92 5.21 8.09
C ARG A 33 -4.99 5.78 6.67
N PRO A 34 -5.92 6.70 6.39
CA PRO A 34 -6.06 7.28 5.05
C PRO A 34 -4.79 7.91 4.48
N TYR A 35 -3.92 8.54 5.28
CA TYR A 35 -2.67 9.10 4.73
C TYR A 35 -1.67 8.03 4.32
N GLN A 36 -1.58 6.91 5.05
CA GLN A 36 -0.72 5.77 4.68
C GLN A 36 -1.20 5.18 3.36
N PHE A 37 -2.53 5.06 3.19
CA PHE A 37 -3.13 4.67 1.93
C PHE A 37 -2.73 5.60 0.78
N PHE A 38 -2.85 6.92 0.95
CA PHE A 38 -2.43 7.87 -0.08
C PHE A 38 -0.93 7.80 -0.39
N ALA A 39 -0.08 7.59 0.62
CA ALA A 39 1.35 7.40 0.42
C ALA A 39 1.63 6.12 -0.40
N ILE A 40 1.02 5.00 -0.05
CA ILE A 40 1.13 3.72 -0.79
C ILE A 40 0.72 3.89 -2.25
N THR A 41 -0.39 4.57 -2.53
CA THR A 41 -0.81 4.80 -3.92
C THR A 41 0.21 5.61 -4.74
N LYS A 42 1.02 6.46 -4.10
CA LYS A 42 2.12 7.16 -4.78
C LYS A 42 3.27 6.21 -5.09
N VAL A 43 3.68 5.38 -4.12
CA VAL A 43 4.73 4.37 -4.33
C VAL A 43 4.35 3.44 -5.48
N LEU A 44 3.11 2.95 -5.49
CA LEU A 44 2.61 2.07 -6.56
C LEU A 44 2.56 2.77 -7.92
N LYS A 45 2.24 4.07 -7.99
CA LYS A 45 2.29 4.85 -9.25
C LYS A 45 3.72 5.02 -9.75
N THR A 46 4.64 5.36 -8.86
CA THR A 46 6.06 5.48 -9.20
C THR A 46 6.57 4.15 -9.74
N LEU A 47 6.26 3.04 -9.06
CA LEU A 47 6.62 1.70 -9.50
C LEU A 47 6.12 1.47 -10.93
N ILE A 48 4.82 1.66 -11.20
CA ILE A 48 4.25 1.50 -12.55
C ILE A 48 4.97 2.34 -13.61
N ASN A 49 5.28 3.60 -13.30
CA ASN A 49 5.98 4.47 -14.25
C ASN A 49 7.40 3.96 -14.54
N GLU A 50 8.09 3.42 -13.54
CA GLU A 50 9.40 2.77 -13.71
C GLU A 50 9.28 1.49 -14.55
N LEU A 51 8.18 0.73 -14.42
CA LEU A 51 7.96 -0.51 -15.20
C LEU A 51 7.73 -0.24 -16.67
N ASN A 52 6.92 0.78 -16.97
CA ASN A 52 6.63 1.17 -18.35
C ASN A 52 7.89 1.70 -19.06
N ALA A 53 8.85 2.25 -18.31
CA ALA A 53 10.11 2.75 -18.84
C ALA A 53 11.17 1.66 -19.14
N ASP A 54 11.04 0.45 -18.58
CA ASP A 54 12.02 -0.63 -18.71
C ASP A 54 11.35 -1.97 -19.10
N GLU A 55 11.53 -2.37 -20.37
CA GLU A 55 10.96 -3.61 -20.93
C GLU A 55 11.36 -4.88 -20.15
N ASN A 56 12.47 -4.86 -19.40
CA ASN A 56 12.94 -6.02 -18.62
C ASN A 56 12.20 -6.23 -17.29
N ILE A 57 11.55 -5.21 -16.73
CA ILE A 57 10.89 -5.30 -15.42
C ILE A 57 9.43 -5.79 -15.57
N ASN A 58 8.87 -5.66 -16.78
CA ASN A 58 7.49 -6.03 -17.07
C ASN A 58 7.16 -7.50 -16.78
N GLY A 59 8.10 -8.43 -16.96
CA GLY A 59 7.84 -9.87 -16.75
C GLY A 59 7.68 -10.28 -15.28
N ALA A 60 8.40 -9.64 -14.37
CA ALA A 60 8.43 -10.03 -12.96
C ALA A 60 7.23 -9.48 -12.16
N LEU A 61 6.54 -8.48 -12.71
CA LEU A 61 5.49 -7.71 -12.03
C LEU A 61 4.08 -7.97 -12.57
N VAL A 62 3.95 -8.83 -13.58
CA VAL A 62 2.66 -9.43 -14.04
C VAL A 62 1.89 -10.09 -12.88
N GLY A 63 2.56 -10.44 -11.77
CA GLY A 63 1.93 -10.97 -10.56
C GLY A 63 1.30 -9.91 -9.65
N LEU A 64 1.73 -8.65 -9.71
CA LEU A 64 1.22 -7.58 -8.83
C LEU A 64 0.08 -6.78 -9.45
N PHE A 65 0.08 -6.65 -10.78
CA PHE A 65 -0.91 -5.87 -11.53
C PHE A 65 -1.51 -6.70 -12.67
N ASP A 66 -2.85 -6.74 -12.74
CA ASP A 66 -3.58 -7.41 -13.84
C ASP A 66 -3.53 -6.57 -15.14
N THR A 67 -3.42 -5.26 -15.00
CA THR A 67 -3.32 -4.29 -16.10
C THR A 67 -2.41 -3.13 -15.69
N VAL A 68 -1.46 -2.75 -16.54
CA VAL A 68 -0.60 -1.59 -16.31
C VAL A 68 -0.75 -0.64 -17.50
N GLU A 69 -1.25 0.56 -17.23
CA GLU A 69 -1.34 1.65 -18.20
C GLU A 69 -0.56 2.86 -17.65
N GLU A 70 0.08 3.61 -18.54
CA GLU A 70 0.66 4.90 -18.20
C GLU A 70 -0.46 5.87 -17.74
N ASP A 71 -0.16 6.72 -16.77
CA ASP A 71 -1.07 7.75 -16.23
C ASP A 71 -2.37 7.26 -15.56
N MET A 72 -2.42 6.01 -15.07
CA MET A 72 -3.56 5.54 -14.29
C MET A 72 -3.88 6.44 -13.08
N ASP A 73 -5.18 6.74 -12.91
CA ASP A 73 -5.67 7.43 -11.72
C ASP A 73 -5.57 6.51 -10.48
N THR A 74 -5.72 7.07 -9.27
CA THR A 74 -5.58 6.25 -8.03
C THR A 74 -6.60 5.12 -7.91
N LYS A 75 -7.78 5.28 -8.52
CA LYS A 75 -8.87 4.30 -8.42
C LYS A 75 -8.65 3.17 -9.43
N ASP A 76 -8.17 3.50 -10.62
CA ASP A 76 -7.84 2.55 -11.67
C ASP A 76 -6.59 1.76 -11.27
N LEU A 77 -5.58 2.40 -10.68
CA LEU A 77 -4.42 1.75 -10.05
C LEU A 77 -4.82 0.66 -9.04
N LEU A 78 -5.74 0.97 -8.12
CA LEU A 78 -6.19 0.00 -7.11
C LEU A 78 -7.11 -1.08 -7.68
N SER A 79 -7.72 -0.80 -8.83
CA SER A 79 -8.50 -1.79 -9.56
C SER A 79 -7.62 -2.72 -10.37
N ALA A 80 -6.45 -2.22 -10.79
CA ALA A 80 -5.39 -2.92 -11.49
C ALA A 80 -4.54 -3.80 -10.58
N LEU A 81 -4.50 -3.56 -9.26
CA LEU A 81 -3.88 -4.49 -8.31
C LEU A 81 -4.46 -5.89 -8.50
N SER A 82 -3.58 -6.87 -8.72
CA SER A 82 -4.00 -8.22 -9.04
C SER A 82 -4.81 -8.82 -7.91
N ALA A 83 -5.74 -9.71 -8.24
CA ALA A 83 -6.48 -10.46 -7.24
C ALA A 83 -5.53 -11.23 -6.29
N GLN A 84 -4.35 -11.62 -6.78
CA GLN A 84 -3.31 -12.26 -5.99
C GLN A 84 -2.67 -11.28 -5.00
N PHE A 85 -2.32 -10.06 -5.44
CA PHE A 85 -1.78 -8.99 -4.59
C PHE A 85 -2.66 -8.73 -3.38
N VAL A 86 -3.95 -8.64 -3.67
CA VAL A 86 -4.98 -8.27 -2.72
C VAL A 86 -5.27 -9.42 -1.72
N LYS A 87 -5.17 -10.67 -2.17
CA LYS A 87 -5.46 -11.87 -1.37
C LYS A 87 -4.27 -12.33 -0.52
N ASP A 88 -3.05 -12.16 -1.03
CA ASP A 88 -1.80 -12.59 -0.38
C ASP A 88 -0.83 -11.41 -0.31
N SER A 89 -1.13 -10.48 0.59
CA SER A 89 -0.35 -9.26 0.75
C SER A 89 1.09 -9.54 1.20
N ALA A 90 1.31 -10.53 2.06
CA ALA A 90 2.65 -10.94 2.50
C ALA A 90 3.48 -11.48 1.33
N GLY A 91 2.96 -12.44 0.57
CA GLY A 91 3.65 -12.98 -0.60
C GLY A 91 3.94 -11.92 -1.66
N SER A 92 3.06 -10.93 -1.78
CA SER A 92 3.21 -9.85 -2.75
C SER A 92 4.21 -8.78 -2.32
N ILE A 93 4.32 -8.50 -1.03
CA ILE A 93 5.43 -7.70 -0.48
C ILE A 93 6.74 -8.47 -0.67
N GLY A 94 6.75 -9.80 -0.50
CA GLY A 94 7.88 -10.67 -0.80
C GLY A 94 8.34 -10.57 -2.26
N LEU A 95 7.40 -10.64 -3.21
CA LEU A 95 7.70 -10.45 -4.63
C LEU A 95 8.26 -9.04 -4.90
N LEU A 96 7.69 -8.01 -4.29
CA LEU A 96 8.22 -6.65 -4.38
C LEU A 96 9.64 -6.54 -3.85
N LEU A 97 10.00 -7.23 -2.77
CA LEU A 97 11.36 -7.23 -2.23
C LEU A 97 12.37 -7.83 -3.23
N GLU A 98 11.96 -8.81 -4.03
CA GLU A 98 12.81 -9.45 -5.03
C GLU A 98 13.06 -8.54 -6.25
N VAL A 99 12.02 -7.84 -6.71
CA VAL A 99 12.03 -7.15 -8.01
C VAL A 99 12.15 -5.63 -7.90
N ALA A 100 11.70 -5.04 -6.80
CA ALA A 100 11.66 -3.60 -6.52
C ALA A 100 11.89 -3.32 -5.02
N PRO A 101 13.08 -3.70 -4.48
CA PRO A 101 13.35 -3.70 -3.04
C PRO A 101 13.16 -2.34 -2.37
N GLU A 102 13.51 -1.25 -3.05
CA GLU A 102 13.33 0.11 -2.50
C GLU A 102 11.85 0.47 -2.35
N SER A 103 11.01 0.16 -3.34
CA SER A 103 9.57 0.37 -3.26
C SER A 103 8.95 -0.50 -2.18
N ALA A 104 9.39 -1.76 -2.05
CA ALA A 104 8.94 -2.66 -1.01
C ALA A 104 9.26 -2.12 0.39
N LEU A 105 10.49 -1.64 0.59
CA LEU A 105 10.93 -1.06 1.85
C LEU A 105 10.13 0.20 2.20
N GLU A 106 9.86 1.07 1.21
CA GLU A 106 9.03 2.25 1.41
C GLU A 106 7.60 1.87 1.85
N LEU A 107 6.99 0.87 1.21
CA LEU A 107 5.68 0.36 1.61
C LEU A 107 5.68 -0.17 3.05
N ILE A 108 6.67 -0.98 3.40
CA ILE A 108 6.81 -1.55 4.75
C ILE A 108 6.98 -0.42 5.77
N SER A 109 7.79 0.59 5.46
CA SER A 109 7.98 1.76 6.32
C SER A 109 6.69 2.55 6.54
N ILE A 110 5.94 2.83 5.46
CA ILE A 110 4.65 3.52 5.54
C ILE A 110 3.68 2.74 6.42
N LEU A 111 3.61 1.42 6.24
CA LEU A 111 2.63 0.55 6.91
C LEU A 111 2.96 0.26 8.38
N SER A 112 4.24 0.08 8.69
CA SER A 112 4.71 -0.18 10.06
C SER A 112 4.91 1.09 10.88
N GLU A 113 4.96 2.26 10.23
CA GLU A 113 5.42 3.52 10.83
C GLU A 113 6.86 3.42 11.40
N VAL A 114 7.66 2.45 10.93
CA VAL A 114 9.08 2.32 11.27
C VAL A 114 9.91 3.00 10.20
N HIS A 115 10.92 3.77 10.63
CA HIS A 115 11.80 4.47 9.71
C HIS A 115 12.56 3.49 8.79
N PRO A 116 12.74 3.77 7.48
CA PRO A 116 13.37 2.84 6.54
C PRO A 116 14.77 2.40 6.98
N GLU A 117 15.57 3.33 7.47
CA GLU A 117 16.92 3.03 7.97
C GLU A 117 16.91 2.09 9.18
N GLN A 118 15.87 2.12 10.02
CA GLN A 118 15.74 1.16 11.11
C GLN A 118 15.38 -0.23 10.57
N LEU A 119 14.50 -0.30 9.55
CA LEU A 119 14.12 -1.56 8.92
C LEU A 119 15.30 -2.26 8.24
N LYS A 120 16.15 -1.52 7.51
CA LYS A 120 17.35 -2.07 6.83
C LYS A 120 18.36 -2.70 7.79
N LEU A 121 18.37 -2.26 9.05
CA LEU A 121 19.31 -2.72 10.06
C LEU A 121 18.80 -3.93 10.86
N GLN A 122 17.54 -4.32 10.66
CA GLN A 122 16.99 -5.48 11.35
C GLN A 122 17.63 -6.78 10.86
N GLU A 123 17.69 -7.76 11.74
CA GLU A 123 17.87 -9.15 11.34
C GLU A 123 16.72 -9.58 10.42
N MET A 124 17.00 -10.47 9.47
CA MET A 124 16.03 -10.86 8.45
C MET A 124 14.73 -11.43 9.05
N ASP A 125 14.83 -12.26 10.10
CA ASP A 125 13.66 -12.80 10.78
C ASP A 125 12.78 -11.68 11.37
N THR A 126 13.40 -10.71 12.05
CA THR A 126 12.67 -9.54 12.60
C THR A 126 12.09 -8.65 11.51
N PHE A 127 12.79 -8.49 10.39
CA PHE A 127 12.27 -7.76 9.24
C PHE A 127 11.01 -8.43 8.68
N PHE A 128 11.03 -9.76 8.50
CA PHE A 128 9.86 -10.51 8.04
C PHE A 128 8.73 -10.58 9.07
N ASP A 129 9.03 -10.60 10.38
CA ASP A 129 8.01 -10.46 11.42
C ASP A 129 7.21 -9.14 11.26
N VAL A 130 7.87 -8.05 10.84
CA VAL A 130 7.18 -6.79 10.53
C VAL A 130 6.29 -6.92 9.29
N VAL A 131 6.77 -7.59 8.24
CA VAL A 131 5.99 -7.83 7.00
C VAL A 131 4.73 -8.65 7.30
N ASP A 132 4.86 -9.73 8.08
CA ASP A 132 3.75 -10.60 8.46
C ASP A 132 2.74 -9.85 9.32
N ALA A 133 3.21 -9.08 10.29
CA ALA A 133 2.35 -8.24 11.13
C ALA A 133 1.59 -7.18 10.32
N ILE A 134 2.23 -6.60 9.30
CA ILE A 134 1.55 -5.69 8.36
C ILE A 134 0.43 -6.42 7.63
N ALA A 135 0.70 -7.60 7.06
CA ALA A 135 -0.27 -8.37 6.30
C ALA A 135 -1.45 -8.83 7.16
N GLU A 136 -1.20 -9.24 8.41
CA GLU A 136 -2.23 -9.66 9.37
C GLU A 136 -3.17 -8.51 9.75
N VAL A 137 -2.59 -7.34 10.04
CA VAL A 137 -3.35 -6.17 10.49
C VAL A 137 -4.07 -5.48 9.35
N ASN A 138 -3.45 -5.44 8.17
CA ASN A 138 -3.92 -4.71 7.00
C ASN A 138 -4.45 -5.66 5.94
N ASP A 139 -5.71 -6.04 6.10
CA ASP A 139 -6.47 -6.75 5.08
C ASP A 139 -6.68 -5.84 3.84
N LEU A 140 -5.71 -5.89 2.93
CA LEU A 140 -5.70 -5.08 1.70
C LEU A 140 -6.93 -5.37 0.84
N ALA A 141 -7.47 -6.59 0.87
CA ALA A 141 -8.74 -6.94 0.22
C ALA A 141 -9.89 -6.10 0.75
N LYS A 142 -10.07 -6.07 2.07
CA LYS A 142 -11.11 -5.22 2.68
C LYS A 142 -10.90 -3.75 2.40
N VAL A 143 -9.65 -3.26 2.37
CA VAL A 143 -9.36 -1.84 2.07
C VAL A 143 -9.74 -1.52 0.63
N VAL A 144 -9.26 -2.30 -0.34
CA VAL A 144 -9.56 -2.12 -1.78
C VAL A 144 -11.06 -2.21 -2.05
N GLU A 145 -11.75 -3.20 -1.46
CA GLU A 145 -13.21 -3.31 -1.58
C GLU A 145 -13.95 -2.09 -1.02
N ARG A 146 -13.52 -1.59 0.14
CA ARG A 146 -14.11 -0.38 0.75
C ARG A 146 -13.90 0.85 -0.12
N VAL A 147 -12.72 1.01 -0.71
CA VAL A 147 -12.43 2.10 -1.65
C VAL A 147 -13.33 1.97 -2.88
N LYS A 148 -13.37 0.79 -3.52
CA LYS A 148 -14.23 0.52 -4.69
C LYS A 148 -15.71 0.82 -4.39
N LYS A 149 -16.21 0.41 -3.22
CA LYS A 149 -17.60 0.65 -2.79
C LYS A 149 -17.90 2.12 -2.51
N SER A 150 -16.97 2.83 -1.87
CA SER A 150 -17.12 4.24 -1.53
C SER A 150 -17.17 5.10 -2.79
N THR A 151 -16.26 4.85 -3.75
CA THR A 151 -16.25 5.54 -5.05
C THR A 151 -17.52 5.29 -5.86
N LYS A 152 -18.01 4.04 -5.93
CA LYS A 152 -19.29 3.72 -6.60
C LYS A 152 -20.47 4.45 -5.98
N SER A 153 -20.51 4.54 -4.65
CA SER A 153 -21.58 5.22 -3.92
C SER A 153 -21.57 6.72 -4.20
N PHE A 154 -20.39 7.34 -4.19
CA PHE A 154 -20.22 8.76 -4.52
C PHE A 154 -20.63 9.09 -5.98
N GLN A 155 -20.22 8.26 -6.94
CA GLN A 155 -20.63 8.43 -8.34
C GLN A 155 -22.15 8.31 -8.51
N LYS A 156 -22.79 7.37 -7.80
CA LYS A 156 -24.24 7.20 -7.82
C LYS A 156 -24.97 8.43 -7.28
N SER A 157 -24.46 9.06 -6.21
CA SER A 157 -25.04 10.29 -5.67
C SER A 157 -24.90 11.48 -6.61
N LEU A 158 -23.76 11.63 -7.31
CA LEU A 158 -23.58 12.67 -8.31
C LEU A 158 -24.56 12.52 -9.48
N LYS A 159 -24.66 11.30 -10.04
CA LYS A 159 -25.62 10.99 -11.11
C LYS A 159 -27.08 11.21 -10.69
N TRP A 160 -27.41 10.99 -9.41
CA TRP A 160 -28.73 11.28 -8.89
C TRP A 160 -28.96 12.80 -8.78
N GLY A 161 -27.99 13.56 -8.28
CA GLY A 161 -28.05 15.03 -8.23
C GLY A 161 -28.21 15.67 -9.61
N GLU A 162 -27.49 15.18 -10.62
CA GLU A 162 -27.64 15.61 -12.02
C GLU A 162 -29.06 15.33 -12.55
N LYS A 163 -29.58 14.12 -12.31
CA LYS A 163 -30.94 13.74 -12.73
C LYS A 163 -32.01 14.58 -12.05
N VAL A 164 -31.87 14.86 -10.75
CA VAL A 164 -32.82 15.71 -10.02
C VAL A 164 -32.76 17.14 -10.56
N THR A 165 -31.56 17.67 -10.80
CA THR A 165 -31.36 19.02 -11.36
C THR A 165 -31.98 19.14 -12.77
N GLN A 166 -31.78 18.14 -13.63
CA GLN A 166 -32.41 18.08 -14.96
C GLN A 166 -33.94 17.96 -14.88
N ALA A 167 -34.46 17.18 -13.92
CA ALA A 167 -35.90 17.03 -13.71
C ALA A 167 -36.55 18.32 -13.16
N THR A 168 -35.84 19.11 -12.35
CA THR A 168 -36.33 20.40 -11.82
C THR A 168 -36.19 21.57 -12.80
N LEU A 169 -35.33 21.45 -13.81
CA LEU A 169 -35.12 22.48 -14.85
C LEU A 169 -35.90 22.20 -16.14
N SER A 170 -36.55 21.05 -16.26
CA SER A 170 -37.45 20.75 -17.38
C SER A 170 -38.80 21.47 -17.14
N PRO A 171 -39.26 22.36 -18.04
CA PRO A 171 -40.57 22.97 -17.90
C PRO A 171 -41.64 21.87 -17.94
N VAL A 172 -42.60 21.94 -17.03
CA VAL A 172 -43.86 21.20 -17.15
C VAL A 172 -44.55 21.71 -18.43
N ASN A 173 -44.57 20.89 -19.48
CA ASN A 173 -45.41 21.12 -20.65
C ASN A 173 -46.87 20.87 -20.30
#